data_AF-A0A1N6E8G6-F1
#
_entry.id   AF-A0A1N6E8G6-F1
#
_cell.length_a   1.000
_cell.length_b   1.000
_cell.length_c   1.000
_cell.angle_alpha   90.00
_cell.angle_beta   90.00
_cell.angle_gamma   90.00
#
_symmetry.space_group_name_H-M   'P 1'
#
loop_
_entity.id
_entity.type
_entity.pdbx_description
1 polymer ?
#
loop_
_entity_poly.entity_id
_entity_poly.type
_entity_poly.pdbx_seq_one_letter_code
_entity_poly.pdbx_strand_id
1 'polypeptide(L)'
;MIIDVVPSEGVGPVRIGMTMEEAERALATIDGHDPQSGLPALYDSGMSIGLEPVPGGTVGAIEVSRPYGPVRVEYRGIDLLGTPAARVVEQLSELTELEEDEGGRSYTAPALLLSLWRPFVDDENPDEEQGHYFQSVLVAPPGYYDGPND
;
A
#
# COMPACT_ATOMS: atom_id res chain seq x y z
N MET A 1 -8.26 -13.93 2.03
CA MET A 1 -7.63 -13.31 3.22
C MET A 1 -7.79 -11.80 3.08
N ILE A 2 -7.99 -11.07 4.18
CA ILE A 2 -8.06 -9.61 4.16
C ILE A 2 -6.84 -9.09 4.92
N ILE A 3 -6.15 -8.12 4.31
CA ILE A 3 -5.09 -7.32 4.93
C ILE A 3 -5.66 -5.93 5.16
N ASP A 4 -5.97 -5.63 6.42
CA ASP A 4 -6.54 -4.33 6.79
C ASP A 4 -5.49 -3.22 6.73
N VAL A 5 -5.83 -2.13 6.06
CA VAL A 5 -5.08 -0.87 6.07
C VAL A 5 -5.66 0.04 7.14
N VAL A 6 -4.82 0.43 8.10
CA VAL A 6 -5.17 1.40 9.15
C VAL A 6 -4.33 2.66 8.89
N PRO A 7 -4.91 3.70 8.25
CA PRO A 7 -4.15 4.85 7.79
C PRO A 7 -3.42 5.54 8.94
N SER A 8 -2.20 6.04 8.67
CA SER A 8 -1.25 6.59 9.64
C SER A 8 -0.72 5.64 10.74
N GLU A 9 -1.25 4.42 10.85
CA GLU A 9 -0.92 3.50 11.93
C GLU A 9 -0.24 2.22 11.44
N GLY A 10 -0.72 1.60 10.36
CA GLY A 10 -0.09 0.41 9.80
C GLY A 10 -0.94 -0.45 8.85
N VAL A 11 -0.45 -1.65 8.57
CA VAL A 11 -1.04 -2.61 7.64
C VAL A 11 -1.00 -4.01 8.27
N GLY A 12 -2.15 -4.68 8.33
CA GLY A 12 -2.27 -6.03 8.89
C GLY A 12 -1.71 -6.08 10.32
N PRO A 13 -0.73 -6.95 10.61
CA PRO A 13 -0.08 -7.03 11.93
C PRO A 13 1.07 -6.01 12.12
N VAL A 14 1.52 -5.31 11.07
CA VAL A 14 2.63 -4.36 11.14
C VAL A 14 2.13 -2.97 11.51
N ARG A 15 2.88 -2.27 12.36
CA ARG A 15 2.60 -0.89 12.77
C ARG A 15 3.79 0.01 12.53
N ILE A 16 3.51 1.26 12.17
CA ILE A 16 4.49 2.34 12.14
C ILE A 16 5.06 2.50 13.56
N GLY A 17 6.38 2.71 13.64
CA GLY A 17 7.12 2.82 14.90
C GLY A 17 7.59 1.49 15.50
N MET A 18 7.15 0.34 14.99
CA MET A 18 7.76 -0.95 15.34
C MET A 18 9.25 -0.95 15.00
N THR A 19 10.06 -1.69 15.77
CA THR A 19 11.42 -1.99 15.31
C THR A 19 11.37 -2.88 14.06
N MET A 20 12.40 -2.83 13.22
CA MET A 20 12.45 -3.66 12.01
C MET A 20 12.32 -5.16 12.36
N GLU A 21 12.94 -5.61 13.44
CA GLU A 21 12.87 -7.01 13.88
C GLU A 21 11.45 -7.42 14.30
N GLU A 22 10.72 -6.55 15.01
CA GLU A 22 9.33 -6.80 15.37
C GLU A 22 8.42 -6.84 14.15
N ALA A 23 8.64 -5.94 13.20
CA ALA A 23 7.88 -5.87 11.96
C ALA A 23 8.13 -7.10 11.08
N GLU A 24 9.38 -7.53 10.92
CA GLU A 24 9.74 -8.77 10.21
C GLU A 24 9.09 -10.00 10.85
N ARG A 25 9.12 -10.10 12.19
CA ARG A 25 8.44 -11.17 12.92
C ARG A 25 6.93 -11.14 12.68
N ALA A 26 6.32 -9.96 12.64
CA ALA A 26 4.89 -9.80 12.37
C ALA A 26 4.54 -10.19 10.92
N LEU A 27 5.34 -9.79 9.93
CA LEU A 27 5.15 -10.14 8.52
C LEU A 27 5.19 -11.64 8.28
N ALA A 28 6.07 -12.34 8.99
CA ALA A 28 6.17 -13.80 8.93
C ALA A 28 4.94 -14.54 9.48
N THR A 29 4.02 -13.86 10.19
CA THR A 29 2.77 -14.44 10.69
C THR A 29 1.61 -14.38 9.69
N ILE A 30 1.76 -13.61 8.62
CA ILE A 30 0.73 -13.50 7.58
C ILE A 30 0.76 -14.78 6.74
N ASP A 31 -0.42 -15.38 6.53
CA ASP A 31 -0.56 -16.59 5.73
C ASP A 31 0.00 -16.39 4.30
N GLY A 32 0.69 -17.40 3.80
CA GLY A 32 1.31 -17.36 2.46
C GLY A 32 2.72 -16.78 2.43
N HIS A 33 3.29 -16.33 3.55
CA HIS A 33 4.66 -15.80 3.61
C HIS A 33 5.69 -16.82 3.08
N ASP A 34 6.51 -16.41 2.12
CA ASP A 34 7.59 -17.20 1.55
C ASP A 34 8.96 -16.76 2.10
N PRO A 35 9.48 -17.45 3.14
CA PRO A 35 10.78 -17.13 3.71
C PRO A 35 11.96 -17.54 2.79
N GLN A 36 11.72 -18.27 1.71
CA GLN A 36 12.76 -18.76 0.79
C GLN A 36 12.97 -17.85 -0.42
N SER A 37 12.08 -16.88 -0.63
CA SER A 37 12.14 -15.93 -1.75
C SER A 37 13.42 -15.08 -1.79
N GLY A 38 14.10 -14.91 -0.65
CA GLY A 38 15.26 -14.01 -0.52
C GLY A 38 14.89 -12.52 -0.56
N LEU A 39 13.61 -12.19 -0.73
CA LEU A 39 13.05 -10.86 -0.61
C LEU A 39 12.34 -10.73 0.75
N PRO A 40 12.48 -9.61 1.46
CA PRO A 40 11.71 -9.37 2.68
C PRO A 40 10.21 -9.39 2.37
N ALA A 41 9.46 -10.27 3.04
CA ALA A 41 7.99 -10.35 3.04
C ALA A 41 7.33 -10.46 1.65
N LEU A 42 7.71 -11.47 0.87
CA LEU A 42 6.96 -11.94 -0.30
C LEU A 42 5.95 -13.01 0.11
N TYR A 43 4.79 -13.04 -0.56
CA TYR A 43 3.70 -13.98 -0.32
C TYR A 43 3.37 -14.81 -1.57
N ASP A 44 2.79 -16.00 -1.38
CA ASP A 44 2.37 -16.91 -2.45
C ASP A 44 1.34 -16.30 -3.43
N SER A 45 0.59 -15.29 -2.96
CA SER A 45 -0.30 -14.47 -3.77
C SER A 45 0.43 -13.48 -4.67
N GLY A 46 1.77 -13.42 -4.66
CA GLY A 46 2.57 -12.40 -5.34
C GLY A 46 2.57 -11.03 -4.66
N MET A 47 1.81 -10.87 -3.57
CA MET A 47 1.87 -9.69 -2.71
C MET A 47 3.26 -9.59 -2.08
N SER A 48 3.72 -8.37 -1.87
CA SER A 48 4.88 -8.06 -1.04
C SER A 48 4.55 -6.90 -0.11
N ILE A 49 5.15 -6.90 1.08
CA ILE A 49 5.04 -5.77 2.02
C ILE A 49 6.43 -5.20 2.28
N GLY A 50 6.68 -4.01 1.76
CA GLY A 50 7.90 -3.25 1.98
C GLY A 50 7.82 -2.41 3.24
N LEU A 51 8.95 -2.27 3.94
CA LEU A 51 9.09 -1.42 5.12
C LEU A 51 10.17 -0.37 4.85
N GLU A 52 9.80 0.90 4.98
CA GLU A 52 10.76 2.00 4.91
C GLU A 52 11.19 2.38 6.34
N PRO A 53 12.49 2.27 6.69
CA PRO A 53 12.95 2.66 8.02
C PRO A 53 13.17 4.18 8.13
N VAL A 54 12.85 4.75 9.28
CA VAL A 54 13.27 6.12 9.66
C VAL A 54 14.60 6.11 10.43
N PRO A 55 15.30 7.27 10.54
CA PRO A 55 16.44 7.40 11.42
C PRO A 55 16.12 6.93 12.84
N GLY A 56 16.85 5.91 13.32
CA GLY A 56 16.54 5.22 14.57
C GLY A 56 16.14 3.75 14.39
N GLY A 57 15.89 3.29 13.16
CA GLY A 57 15.71 1.87 12.83
C GLY A 57 14.32 1.32 13.14
N THR A 58 13.31 2.19 13.11
CA THR A 58 11.89 1.81 13.25
C THR A 58 11.16 1.98 11.92
N VAL A 59 10.03 1.29 11.75
CA VAL A 59 9.17 1.40 10.57
C VAL A 59 8.63 2.82 10.47
N GLY A 60 8.98 3.48 9.37
CA GLY A 60 8.58 4.84 9.02
C GLY A 60 7.54 4.91 7.91
N ALA A 61 7.43 3.91 7.06
CA ALA A 61 6.30 3.73 6.15
C ALA A 61 6.15 2.27 5.78
N ILE A 62 4.98 1.89 5.30
CA ILE A 62 4.65 0.53 4.88
C ILE A 62 4.03 0.60 3.50
N GLU A 63 4.60 -0.11 2.54
CA GLU A 63 4.07 -0.23 1.18
C GLU A 63 3.62 -1.68 0.93
N VAL A 64 2.44 -1.83 0.35
CA VAL A 64 1.87 -3.13 -0.02
C VAL A 64 1.69 -3.17 -1.53
N SER A 65 2.26 -4.18 -2.18
CA SER A 65 2.03 -4.43 -3.59
C SER A 65 0.78 -5.28 -3.82
N ARG A 66 0.20 -5.17 -5.01
CA ARG A 66 -1.05 -5.82 -5.37
C ARG A 66 -0.94 -7.35 -5.26
N PRO A 67 -1.81 -8.02 -4.48
CA PRO A 67 -1.95 -9.47 -4.52
C PRO A 67 -2.66 -9.95 -5.79
N TYR A 68 -2.43 -11.21 -6.14
CA TYR A 68 -3.26 -12.01 -7.03
C TYR A 68 -4.19 -12.94 -6.23
N GLY A 69 -5.29 -13.37 -6.85
CA GLY A 69 -6.21 -14.34 -6.26
C GLY A 69 -7.12 -13.74 -5.17
N PRO A 70 -7.46 -14.48 -4.10
CA PRO A 70 -8.51 -14.09 -3.14
C PRO A 70 -8.00 -13.22 -1.96
N VAL A 71 -6.79 -12.68 -2.06
CA VAL A 71 -6.24 -11.77 -1.03
C VAL A 71 -6.66 -10.35 -1.37
N ARG A 72 -7.14 -9.62 -0.37
CA ARG A 72 -7.60 -8.24 -0.52
C ARG A 72 -6.86 -7.32 0.44
N VAL A 73 -6.55 -6.11 -0.01
CA VAL A 73 -5.94 -5.06 0.80
C VAL A 73 -7.00 -3.99 1.00
N GLU A 74 -7.59 -3.93 2.18
CA GLU A 74 -8.84 -3.21 2.40
C GLU A 74 -8.69 -2.00 3.32
N TYR A 75 -9.33 -0.89 2.96
CA TYR A 75 -9.60 0.23 3.87
C TYR A 75 -11.11 0.47 3.93
N ARG A 76 -11.70 0.34 5.13
CA ARG A 76 -13.15 0.51 5.36
C ARG A 76 -14.03 -0.28 4.38
N GLY A 77 -13.59 -1.49 4.01
CA GLY A 77 -14.30 -2.38 3.07
C GLY A 77 -14.10 -2.06 1.59
N ILE A 78 -13.25 -1.09 1.26
CA ILE A 78 -12.81 -0.82 -0.12
C ILE A 78 -11.55 -1.65 -0.37
N ASP A 79 -11.60 -2.58 -1.32
CA ASP A 79 -10.42 -3.31 -1.78
C ASP A 79 -9.58 -2.41 -2.69
N LEU A 80 -8.51 -1.86 -2.13
CA LEU A 80 -7.71 -0.79 -2.74
C LEU A 80 -6.92 -1.25 -3.97
N LEU A 81 -6.56 -2.53 -4.04
CA LEU A 81 -5.68 -3.09 -5.08
C LEU A 81 -6.40 -4.12 -5.97
N GLY A 82 -7.50 -4.70 -5.50
CA GLY A 82 -8.33 -5.62 -6.28
C GLY A 82 -9.49 -4.96 -7.03
N THR A 83 -9.83 -3.71 -6.72
CA THR A 83 -10.87 -2.93 -7.41
C THR A 83 -10.26 -2.04 -8.49
N PRO A 84 -10.91 -1.83 -9.65
CA PRO A 84 -10.40 -0.92 -10.68
C PRO A 84 -10.10 0.46 -10.12
N ALA A 85 -8.96 1.05 -10.51
CA ALA A 85 -8.42 2.28 -9.93
C ALA A 85 -9.44 3.43 -9.95
N ALA A 86 -10.17 3.61 -11.07
CA ALA A 86 -11.22 4.62 -11.18
C ALA A 86 -12.35 4.46 -10.14
N ARG A 87 -12.70 3.22 -9.78
CA ARG A 87 -13.71 2.93 -8.75
C ARG A 87 -13.15 3.13 -7.34
N VAL A 88 -11.89 2.78 -7.10
CA VAL A 88 -11.23 3.09 -5.82
C VAL A 88 -11.19 4.60 -5.58
N VAL A 89 -10.82 5.38 -6.60
CA VAL A 89 -10.82 6.85 -6.54
C VAL A 89 -12.23 7.39 -6.25
N GLU A 90 -13.25 6.91 -6.96
CA GLU A 90 -14.65 7.30 -6.71
C GLU A 90 -15.04 7.02 -5.23
N GLN A 91 -14.82 5.80 -4.73
CA GLN A 91 -15.20 5.40 -3.38
C GLN A 91 -14.41 6.14 -2.29
N LEU A 92 -13.10 6.37 -2.48
CA LEU A 92 -12.29 7.13 -1.54
C LEU A 92 -12.64 8.62 -1.55
N SER A 93 -13.02 9.19 -2.70
CA SER A 93 -13.43 10.59 -2.81
C SER A 93 -14.71 10.91 -2.02
N GLU A 94 -15.53 9.90 -1.72
CA GLU A 94 -16.69 10.03 -0.82
C GLU A 94 -16.26 10.14 0.66
N LEU A 95 -15.05 9.72 1.01
CA LEU A 95 -14.54 9.64 2.38
C LEU A 95 -13.52 10.74 2.72
N THR A 96 -12.75 11.19 1.73
CA THR A 96 -11.64 12.14 1.90
C THR A 96 -11.36 12.88 0.59
N GLU A 97 -10.75 14.06 0.67
CA GLU A 97 -10.11 14.67 -0.49
C GLU A 97 -8.95 13.80 -0.99
N LEU A 98 -8.82 13.76 -2.31
CA LEU A 98 -7.74 13.09 -3.03
C LEU A 98 -7.00 14.10 -3.89
N GLU A 99 -5.68 14.00 -3.88
CA GLU A 99 -4.78 14.74 -4.75
C GLU A 99 -4.29 13.80 -5.84
N GLU A 100 -4.60 14.13 -7.09
CA GLU A 100 -4.11 13.41 -8.26
C GLU A 100 -2.70 13.91 -8.62
N ASP A 101 -1.81 12.97 -8.92
CA ASP A 101 -0.48 13.26 -9.47
C ASP A 101 -0.13 12.26 -10.59
N GLU A 102 0.95 12.56 -11.32
CA GLU A 102 1.47 11.75 -12.42
C GLU A 102 0.46 11.46 -13.54
N GLY A 103 -0.54 12.34 -13.72
CA GLY A 103 -1.58 12.18 -14.73
C GLY A 103 -2.54 11.02 -14.44
N GLY A 104 -2.93 10.85 -13.18
CA GLY A 104 -3.86 9.80 -12.75
C GLY A 104 -3.21 8.44 -12.50
N ARG A 105 -1.88 8.41 -12.43
CA ARG A 105 -1.09 7.23 -12.05
C ARG A 105 -0.83 7.16 -10.56
N SER A 106 -0.83 8.31 -9.89
CA SER A 106 -0.67 8.44 -8.45
C SER A 106 -1.84 9.20 -7.85
N TYR A 107 -2.32 8.77 -6.69
CA TYR A 107 -3.30 9.49 -5.89
C TYR A 107 -2.88 9.48 -4.43
N THR A 108 -2.89 10.64 -3.79
CA THR A 108 -2.65 10.80 -2.36
C THR A 108 -3.94 11.18 -1.66
N ALA A 109 -4.19 10.57 -0.51
CA ALA A 109 -5.25 10.95 0.43
C ALA A 109 -4.59 11.62 1.65
N PRO A 110 -4.35 12.96 1.65
CA PRO A 110 -3.53 13.60 2.67
C PRO A 110 -4.09 13.44 4.08
N ALA A 111 -5.41 13.49 4.23
CA ALA A 111 -6.08 13.31 5.52
C ALA A 111 -5.96 11.88 6.08
N LEU A 112 -5.60 10.91 5.24
CA LEU A 112 -5.38 9.52 5.62
C LEU A 112 -3.88 9.17 5.70
N LEU A 113 -2.99 10.01 5.16
CA LEU A 113 -1.56 9.69 5.01
C LEU A 113 -1.36 8.37 4.25
N LEU A 114 -2.08 8.27 3.14
CA LEU A 114 -2.13 7.10 2.26
C LEU A 114 -1.91 7.55 0.82
N SER A 115 -1.10 6.82 0.07
CA SER A 115 -0.93 7.04 -1.37
C SER A 115 -1.11 5.73 -2.16
N LEU A 116 -1.62 5.85 -3.38
CA LEU A 116 -1.92 4.76 -4.30
C LEU A 116 -1.18 5.01 -5.61
N TRP A 117 -0.61 3.96 -6.21
CA TRP A 117 0.17 4.10 -7.44
C TRP A 117 -0.10 2.98 -8.44
N ARG A 118 -0.05 3.30 -9.74
CA ARG A 118 -0.07 2.38 -10.88
C ARG A 118 0.94 2.83 -11.95
N PRO A 119 1.51 1.91 -12.76
CA PRO A 119 2.60 2.23 -13.70
C PRO A 119 2.17 3.12 -14.87
N PHE A 120 0.93 2.98 -15.31
CA PHE A 120 0.30 3.75 -16.39
C PHE A 120 -1.21 3.80 -16.16
N VAL A 121 -1.91 4.72 -16.83
CA VAL A 121 -3.37 4.70 -16.86
C VAL A 121 -3.85 3.79 -17.99
N ASP A 122 -4.96 3.09 -17.78
CA ASP A 122 -5.46 2.07 -18.71
C ASP A 122 -5.67 2.57 -20.14
N ASP A 123 -6.02 3.84 -20.29
CA ASP A 123 -6.18 4.53 -21.57
C ASP A 123 -4.89 4.52 -22.43
N GLU A 124 -3.72 4.41 -21.81
CA GLU A 124 -2.41 4.42 -22.48
C GLU A 124 -2.07 3.07 -23.12
N ASN A 125 -2.43 1.96 -22.47
CA ASN A 125 -2.23 0.60 -22.97
C ASN A 125 -3.38 -0.33 -22.55
N PRO A 126 -4.50 -0.33 -23.29
CA PRO A 126 -5.72 -1.07 -22.90
C PRO A 126 -5.58 -2.58 -22.84
N ASP A 127 -4.55 -3.15 -23.48
CA ASP A 127 -4.29 -4.59 -23.47
C ASP A 127 -3.56 -5.04 -22.19
N GLU A 128 -3.08 -4.10 -21.36
CA GLU A 128 -2.28 -4.39 -20.18
C GLU A 128 -3.04 -4.09 -18.87
N GLU A 129 -3.42 -5.16 -18.17
CA GLU A 129 -4.27 -5.06 -16.99
C GLU A 129 -3.69 -4.25 -15.83
N GLN A 130 -2.37 -4.05 -15.79
CA GLN A 130 -1.71 -3.27 -14.73
C GLN A 130 -2.22 -1.83 -14.67
N GLY A 131 -2.62 -1.24 -15.80
CA GLY A 131 -3.17 0.11 -15.84
C GLY A 131 -4.57 0.21 -15.26
N HIS A 132 -5.33 -0.88 -15.20
CA HIS A 132 -6.70 -0.87 -14.67
C HIS A 132 -6.77 -0.84 -13.14
N TYR A 133 -5.70 -1.25 -12.44
CA TYR A 133 -5.68 -1.40 -10.99
C TYR A 133 -4.49 -0.66 -10.38
N PHE A 134 -4.65 -0.16 -9.16
CA PHE A 134 -3.49 0.25 -8.38
C PHE A 134 -2.59 -0.95 -8.11
N GLN A 135 -1.29 -0.76 -8.25
CA GLN A 135 -0.27 -1.78 -8.03
C GLN A 135 0.36 -1.68 -6.65
N SER A 136 0.28 -0.53 -5.99
CA SER A 136 0.66 -0.42 -4.59
C SER A 136 -0.18 0.59 -3.82
N VAL A 137 -0.21 0.38 -2.50
CA VAL A 137 -0.65 1.36 -1.51
C VAL A 137 0.45 1.56 -0.48
N LEU A 138 0.75 2.82 -0.16
CA LEU A 138 1.68 3.21 0.88
C LEU A 138 0.94 3.90 2.02
N VAL A 139 1.31 3.55 3.25
CA VAL A 139 0.80 4.15 4.49
C VAL A 139 1.96 4.74 5.26
N ALA A 140 1.82 5.98 5.70
CA ALA A 140 2.88 6.72 6.35
C ALA A 140 2.40 7.51 7.59
N PRO A 141 3.28 7.85 8.54
CA PRO A 141 2.95 8.70 9.68
C PRO A 141 2.79 10.16 9.25
N PRO A 142 2.20 10.99 10.14
CA PRO A 142 2.21 12.43 9.96
C PRO A 142 3.63 12.97 9.73
N GLY A 143 3.77 13.92 8.81
CA GLY A 143 5.05 14.54 8.46
C GLY A 143 5.86 13.80 7.40
N TYR A 144 5.41 12.63 6.92
CA TYR A 144 6.12 11.89 5.86
C TYR A 144 6.15 12.67 4.53
N TYR A 145 5.04 13.31 4.16
CA TYR A 145 4.93 14.08 2.92
C TYR A 145 5.41 15.53 3.04
N ASP A 146 5.88 15.97 4.21
CA ASP A 146 6.33 17.36 4.43
C ASP A 146 7.68 17.65 3.74
N GLY A 147 8.36 16.63 3.23
CA GLY A 147 9.70 16.72 2.66
C GLY A 147 10.77 17.14 3.68
N PRO A 148 12.07 17.08 3.33
CA PRO A 148 13.04 17.88 4.06
C PRO A 148 12.64 19.34 3.87
N ASN A 149 12.34 20.06 4.96
CA ASN A 149 12.25 21.52 4.91
C ASN A 149 13.55 22.04 4.27
N ASP A 150 13.46 22.58 3.06
CA ASP A 150 14.55 23.29 2.37
C ASP A 150 14.93 24.58 3.13
#